data_AF-A0A3B9YX00-F1
#
_entry.id   AF-A0A3B9YX00-F1
#
_cell.length_a   1.000
_cell.length_b   1.000
_cell.length_c   1.000
_cell.angle_alpha   90.00
_cell.angle_beta   90.00
_cell.angle_gamma   90.00
#
_symmetry.space_group_name_H-M   'P 1'
#
loop_
_entity.id
_entity.type
_entity.pdbx_description
1 polymer ?
#
loop_
_entity_poly.entity_id
_entity_poly.type
_entity_poly.pdbx_seq_one_letter_code
_entity_poly.pdbx_strand_id
1 'polypeptide(L)'
;MPKADSPTRMTILATAKALQSLLHDNAVEIERGRQLPKALVQRLAEEGFFRLCIPHEYGGAEIDPLTLSQTIETLAEADGSTAWCVMIGATTGLTMAYLEPATARDLCRDPNVIFAGVFAPRGRAADLGDSYRVDGRWQWGSGSPHAHYIMGGCTILMDGQPQLL
;
A
#
# COMPACT_ATOMS: atom_id res chain seq x y z
N MET A 1 -18.51 -11.45 -2.29
CA MET A 1 -17.64 -10.30 -2.61
C MET A 1 -17.99 -9.83 -4.02
N PRO A 2 -18.28 -8.53 -4.22
CA PRO A 2 -18.41 -8.00 -5.57
C PRO A 2 -17.07 -8.19 -6.28
N LYS A 3 -17.11 -8.71 -7.50
CA LYS A 3 -15.93 -8.80 -8.38
C LYS A 3 -15.68 -7.41 -8.94
N ALA A 4 -14.42 -7.05 -9.20
CA ALA A 4 -14.18 -5.91 -10.08
C ALA A 4 -14.95 -6.19 -11.38
N ASP A 5 -15.68 -5.19 -11.90
CA ASP A 5 -16.36 -5.37 -13.17
C ASP A 5 -15.31 -5.65 -14.27
N SER A 6 -15.68 -6.50 -15.22
CA SER A 6 -14.81 -6.98 -16.29
C SER A 6 -14.04 -5.86 -17.00
N PRO A 7 -14.64 -4.68 -17.30
CA PRO A 7 -13.93 -3.57 -17.93
C PRO A 7 -12.84 -2.95 -17.06
N THR A 8 -13.09 -2.78 -15.76
CA THR A 8 -12.11 -2.22 -14.80
C THR A 8 -10.90 -3.14 -14.68
N ARG A 9 -11.13 -4.44 -14.51
CA ARG A 9 -10.07 -5.45 -14.47
C ARG A 9 -9.24 -5.44 -15.76
N MET A 10 -9.89 -5.44 -16.92
CA MET A 10 -9.19 -5.42 -18.22
C MET A 10 -8.32 -4.17 -18.37
N THR A 11 -8.82 -3.02 -17.93
CA THR A 11 -8.09 -1.74 -18.00
C THR A 11 -6.84 -1.78 -17.11
N ILE A 12 -6.97 -2.21 -15.85
CA ILE A 12 -5.83 -2.30 -14.91
C ILE A 12 -4.74 -3.23 -15.45
N LEU A 13 -5.12 -4.42 -15.94
CA LEU A 13 -4.17 -5.38 -16.50
C LEU A 13 -3.51 -4.86 -17.79
N ALA A 14 -4.27 -4.14 -18.63
CA ALA A 14 -3.71 -3.52 -19.82
C ALA A 14 -2.69 -2.42 -19.46
N THR A 15 -2.99 -1.57 -18.48
CA THR A 15 -2.05 -0.56 -17.96
C THR A 15 -0.80 -1.21 -17.36
N ALA A 16 -0.95 -2.29 -16.57
CA ALA A 16 0.18 -3.01 -16.00
C ALA A 16 1.12 -3.55 -17.09
N LYS A 17 0.56 -4.16 -18.14
CA LYS A 17 1.32 -4.62 -19.32
C LYS A 17 2.02 -3.48 -20.04
N ALA A 18 1.33 -2.35 -20.24
CA ALA A 18 1.90 -1.19 -20.92
C ALA A 18 3.11 -0.59 -20.18
N LEU A 19 3.19 -0.76 -18.85
CA LEU A 19 4.32 -0.30 -18.05
C LEU A 19 5.51 -1.26 -18.04
N GLN A 20 5.38 -2.51 -18.49
CA GLN A 20 6.44 -3.53 -18.38
C GLN A 20 7.78 -3.07 -18.98
N SER A 21 7.79 -2.42 -20.15
CA SER A 21 9.03 -1.89 -20.73
C SER A 21 9.70 -0.86 -19.82
N LEU A 22 8.92 0.08 -19.27
CA LEU A 22 9.42 1.08 -18.34
C LEU A 22 9.99 0.44 -17.07
N LEU A 23 9.30 -0.55 -16.51
CA LEU A 23 9.77 -1.27 -15.32
C LEU A 23 11.10 -1.98 -15.59
N HIS A 24 11.17 -2.69 -16.72
CA HIS A 24 12.36 -3.41 -17.15
C HIS A 24 13.57 -2.48 -17.32
N ASP A 25 13.37 -1.33 -17.98
CA ASP A 25 14.43 -0.34 -18.21
C ASP A 25 14.98 0.25 -16.90
N ASN A 26 14.18 0.29 -15.83
CA ASN A 26 14.60 0.79 -14.52
C ASN A 26 15.22 -0.30 -13.62
N ALA A 27 15.10 -1.58 -13.96
CA ALA A 27 15.50 -2.69 -13.07
C ALA A 27 16.96 -2.61 -12.60
N VAL A 28 17.88 -2.25 -13.50
CA VAL A 28 19.31 -2.12 -13.16
C VAL A 28 19.57 -0.95 -12.19
N GLU A 29 18.86 0.17 -12.37
CA GLU A 29 18.96 1.32 -11.48
C GLU A 29 18.37 0.99 -10.11
N ILE A 30 17.22 0.30 -10.07
CA ILE A 30 16.57 -0.14 -8.83
C ILE A 30 17.52 -1.02 -8.02
N GLU A 31 18.13 -2.03 -8.65
CA GLU A 31 19.03 -2.97 -7.97
C GLU A 31 20.26 -2.25 -7.42
N ARG A 32 20.87 -1.37 -8.22
CA ARG A 32 22.05 -0.58 -7.79
C ARG A 32 21.71 0.41 -6.68
N GLY A 33 20.57 1.08 -6.78
CA GLY A 33 20.11 2.10 -5.84
C GLY A 33 19.50 1.52 -4.57
N ARG A 34 19.11 0.24 -4.58
CA ARG A 34 18.31 -0.43 -3.54
C ARG A 34 17.03 0.33 -3.22
N GLN A 35 16.48 1.02 -4.22
CA GLN A 35 15.34 1.90 -4.10
C GLN A 35 14.74 2.15 -5.48
N LEU A 36 13.43 2.32 -5.54
CA LEU A 36 12.73 2.70 -6.77
C LEU A 36 13.04 4.16 -7.14
N PRO A 37 13.29 4.47 -8.42
CA PRO A 37 13.38 5.84 -8.88
C PRO A 37 12.09 6.61 -8.56
N LYS A 38 12.20 7.84 -8.04
CA LYS A 38 11.03 8.64 -7.64
C LYS A 38 10.04 8.85 -8.80
N ALA A 39 10.56 9.10 -10.00
CA ALA A 39 9.74 9.28 -11.20
C ALA A 39 8.93 8.02 -11.54
N LEU A 40 9.52 6.83 -11.35
CA LEU A 40 8.82 5.56 -11.55
C LEU A 40 7.67 5.39 -10.54
N VAL A 41 7.94 5.68 -9.27
CA VAL A 41 6.91 5.58 -8.21
C VAL A 41 5.78 6.58 -8.44
N GLN A 42 6.11 7.82 -8.82
CA GLN A 42 5.11 8.82 -9.16
C GLN A 42 4.23 8.35 -10.33
N ARG A 43 4.83 7.82 -11.40
CA ARG A 43 4.06 7.28 -12.53
C ARG A 43 3.12 6.16 -12.09
N LEU A 44 3.58 5.24 -11.24
CA LEU A 44 2.73 4.16 -10.72
C LEU A 44 1.57 4.68 -9.85
N ALA A 45 1.78 5.76 -9.09
CA ALA A 45 0.73 6.41 -8.30
C ALA A 45 -0.32 7.08 -9.19
N GLU A 46 0.11 7.82 -10.21
CA GLU A 46 -0.77 8.48 -11.19
C GLU A 46 -1.65 7.47 -11.94
N GLU A 47 -1.10 6.30 -12.28
CA GLU A 47 -1.83 5.18 -12.91
C GLU A 47 -2.72 4.42 -11.91
N GLY A 48 -2.66 4.75 -10.62
CA GLY A 48 -3.54 4.22 -9.58
C GLY A 48 -3.11 2.90 -8.94
N PHE A 49 -1.89 2.42 -9.17
CA PHE A 49 -1.44 1.12 -8.65
C PHE A 49 -1.37 1.06 -7.12
N PHE A 50 -1.19 2.18 -6.42
CA PHE A 50 -1.16 2.22 -4.95
C PHE A 50 -2.55 2.34 -4.30
N ARG A 51 -3.61 2.57 -5.09
CA ARG A 51 -5.01 2.69 -4.60
C ARG A 51 -5.93 1.56 -5.06
N LEU A 52 -5.34 0.45 -5.51
CA LEU A 52 -6.09 -0.69 -6.02
C LEU A 52 -7.07 -1.28 -4.99
N CYS A 53 -6.69 -1.35 -3.71
CA CYS A 53 -7.52 -1.91 -2.64
C CYS A 53 -8.23 -0.86 -1.76
N ILE A 54 -8.08 0.43 -2.08
CA ILE A 54 -8.80 1.50 -1.36
C ILE A 54 -10.28 1.44 -1.79
N PRO A 55 -11.23 1.62 -0.84
CA PRO A 55 -12.65 1.70 -1.17
C PRO A 55 -12.99 2.77 -2.22
N HIS A 56 -14.01 2.52 -3.03
CA HIS A 56 -14.48 3.43 -4.07
C HIS A 56 -14.89 4.80 -3.51
N GLU A 57 -15.50 4.83 -2.32
CA GLU A 57 -15.92 6.09 -1.67
C GLU A 57 -14.74 7.02 -1.31
N TYR A 58 -13.52 6.48 -1.27
CA TYR A 58 -12.28 7.21 -1.03
C TYR A 58 -11.43 7.34 -2.30
N GLY A 59 -12.01 7.11 -3.48
CA GLY A 59 -11.35 7.29 -4.77
C GLY A 59 -10.43 6.14 -5.20
N GLY A 60 -10.52 4.99 -4.54
CA GLY A 60 -9.81 3.77 -4.91
C GLY A 60 -10.55 2.89 -5.91
N ALA A 61 -9.88 1.82 -6.35
CA ALA A 61 -10.43 0.89 -7.34
C ALA A 61 -11.16 -0.31 -6.73
N GLU A 62 -11.07 -0.51 -5.41
CA GLU A 62 -11.75 -1.56 -4.63
C GLU A 62 -11.76 -2.94 -5.34
N ILE A 63 -10.61 -3.34 -5.90
CA ILE A 63 -10.53 -4.55 -6.73
C ILE A 63 -10.58 -5.83 -5.91
N ASP A 64 -11.02 -6.91 -6.55
CA ASP A 64 -11.00 -8.24 -5.95
C ASP A 64 -9.58 -8.85 -5.90
N PRO A 65 -9.32 -9.84 -5.03
CA PRO A 65 -8.00 -10.44 -4.85
C PRO A 65 -7.43 -11.12 -6.10
N LEU A 66 -8.27 -11.68 -6.98
CA LEU A 66 -7.79 -12.30 -8.22
C LEU A 66 -7.24 -11.24 -9.17
N THR A 67 -7.96 -10.12 -9.33
CA THR A 67 -7.48 -8.98 -10.11
C THR A 67 -6.19 -8.40 -9.53
N LEU A 68 -6.08 -8.29 -8.21
CA LEU A 68 -4.85 -7.85 -7.55
C LEU A 68 -3.68 -8.80 -7.86
N SER A 69 -3.85 -10.11 -7.62
CA SER A 69 -2.81 -11.12 -7.87
C SER A 69 -2.27 -11.04 -9.29
N GLN A 70 -3.15 -11.04 -10.28
CA GLN A 70 -2.76 -10.98 -11.69
C GLN A 70 -2.08 -9.66 -12.06
N THR A 71 -2.48 -8.55 -11.44
CA THR A 71 -1.82 -7.26 -11.63
C THR A 71 -0.40 -7.29 -11.09
N ILE A 72 -0.21 -7.81 -9.87
CA ILE A 72 1.13 -7.94 -9.26
C ILE A 72 2.00 -8.92 -10.06
N GLU A 73 1.46 -10.06 -10.50
CA GLU A 73 2.15 -11.01 -11.39
C GLU A 73 2.62 -10.31 -12.68
N THR A 74 1.74 -9.56 -13.33
CA THR A 74 2.05 -8.83 -14.56
C THR A 74 3.18 -7.81 -14.36
N LEU A 75 3.18 -7.05 -13.25
CA LEU A 75 4.27 -6.11 -12.95
C LEU A 75 5.57 -6.86 -12.63
N ALA A 76 5.47 -7.99 -11.92
CA ALA A 76 6.61 -8.79 -11.48
C ALA A 76 7.35 -9.48 -12.63
N GLU A 77 6.67 -9.76 -13.75
CA GLU A 77 7.31 -10.24 -14.98
C GLU A 77 8.40 -9.27 -15.50
N ALA A 78 8.28 -7.97 -15.20
CA ALA A 78 9.26 -6.96 -15.61
C ALA A 78 10.21 -6.56 -14.48
N ASP A 79 9.71 -6.32 -13.26
CA ASP A 79 10.54 -6.05 -12.08
C ASP A 79 9.83 -6.47 -10.78
N GLY A 80 10.43 -7.41 -10.06
CA GLY A 80 9.88 -7.94 -8.81
C GLY A 80 9.87 -6.93 -7.66
N SER A 81 10.84 -6.02 -7.59
CA SER A 81 10.95 -5.01 -6.53
C SER A 81 9.81 -3.98 -6.62
N THR A 82 9.49 -3.55 -7.84
CA THR A 82 8.35 -2.68 -8.16
C THR A 82 7.05 -3.35 -7.79
N ALA A 83 6.83 -4.59 -8.27
CA ALA A 83 5.62 -5.34 -7.98
C ALA A 83 5.41 -5.53 -6.46
N TRP A 84 6.49 -5.83 -5.72
CA TRP A 84 6.44 -5.96 -4.27
C TRP A 84 6.06 -4.65 -3.57
N CYS A 85 6.64 -3.52 -3.97
CA CYS A 85 6.30 -2.23 -3.37
C CYS A 85 4.87 -1.79 -3.71
N VAL A 86 4.39 -2.05 -4.93
CA VAL A 86 2.99 -1.83 -5.32
C VAL A 86 2.05 -2.70 -4.47
N MET A 87 2.35 -3.99 -4.32
CA MET A 87 1.54 -4.90 -3.50
C MET A 87 1.44 -4.40 -2.05
N ILE A 88 2.55 -4.00 -1.44
CA ILE A 88 2.55 -3.48 -0.06
C ILE A 88 1.73 -2.20 0.04
N GLY A 89 1.90 -1.25 -0.89
CA GLY A 89 1.15 0.00 -0.82
C GLY A 89 -0.35 -0.19 -1.07
N ALA A 90 -0.70 -0.98 -2.08
CA ALA A 90 -2.10 -1.31 -2.39
C ALA A 90 -2.79 -1.99 -1.20
N THR A 91 -2.17 -3.04 -0.64
CA THR A 91 -2.77 -3.79 0.48
C THR A 91 -2.77 -3.01 1.79
N THR A 92 -1.80 -2.12 2.02
CA THR A 92 -1.86 -1.19 3.17
C THR A 92 -3.01 -0.20 3.01
N GLY A 93 -3.32 0.23 1.78
CA GLY A 93 -4.47 1.06 1.48
C GLY A 93 -5.82 0.44 1.90
N LEU A 94 -5.91 -0.89 2.00
CA LEU A 94 -7.11 -1.58 2.49
C LEU A 94 -7.49 -1.14 3.92
N THR A 95 -6.53 -0.67 4.73
CA THR A 95 -6.79 -0.15 6.09
C THR A 95 -7.82 0.98 6.10
N MET A 96 -7.97 1.73 5.00
CA MET A 96 -8.96 2.81 4.88
C MET A 96 -10.40 2.31 5.03
N ALA A 97 -10.67 1.04 4.73
CA ALA A 97 -11.98 0.41 4.95
C ALA A 97 -12.33 0.22 6.43
N TYR A 98 -11.35 0.35 7.34
CA TYR A 98 -11.49 0.10 8.77
C TYR A 98 -11.30 1.36 9.63
N LEU A 99 -10.97 2.50 9.02
CA LEU A 99 -10.84 3.77 9.73
C LEU A 99 -12.19 4.47 9.86
N GLU A 100 -12.24 5.46 10.76
CA GLU A 100 -13.35 6.39 10.81
C GLU A 100 -13.48 7.12 9.44
N PRO A 101 -14.69 7.26 8.87
CA PRO A 101 -14.86 7.74 7.50
C PRO A 101 -14.30 9.13 7.20
N ALA A 102 -14.36 10.09 8.12
CA ALA A 102 -13.77 11.41 7.91
C ALA A 102 -12.23 11.33 7.87
N THR A 103 -11.63 10.47 8.70
CA THR A 103 -10.19 10.20 8.70
C THR A 103 -9.74 9.56 7.39
N ALA A 104 -10.44 8.52 6.92
CA ALA A 104 -10.11 7.88 5.64
C ALA A 104 -10.21 8.86 4.46
N ARG A 105 -11.26 9.71 4.44
CA ARG A 105 -11.41 10.78 3.43
C ARG A 105 -10.26 11.79 3.44
N ASP A 106 -9.78 12.18 4.62
CA ASP A 106 -8.68 13.15 4.74
C ASP A 106 -7.36 12.55 4.25
N LEU A 107 -7.06 11.30 4.65
CA LEU A 107 -5.85 10.58 4.23
C LEU A 107 -5.81 10.32 2.71
N CYS A 108 -6.97 10.04 2.10
CA CYS A 108 -7.11 9.77 0.67
C CYS A 108 -7.41 11.02 -0.18
N ARG A 109 -7.26 12.23 0.38
CA ARG A 109 -7.55 13.46 -0.36
C ARG A 109 -6.70 13.61 -1.63
N ASP A 110 -5.44 13.20 -1.56
CA ASP A 110 -4.56 13.12 -2.74
C ASP A 110 -4.76 11.76 -3.43
N PRO A 111 -5.22 11.71 -4.71
CA PRO A 111 -5.38 10.46 -5.43
C PRO A 111 -4.06 9.71 -5.67
N ASN A 112 -2.92 10.38 -5.53
CA ASN A 112 -1.58 9.82 -5.65
C ASN A 112 -0.96 9.48 -4.28
N VAL A 113 -1.74 9.50 -3.19
CA VAL A 113 -1.26 9.12 -1.87
C VAL A 113 -0.70 7.69 -1.90
N ILE A 114 0.40 7.50 -1.17
CA ILE A 114 1.08 6.21 -1.06
C ILE A 114 1.13 5.85 0.40
N PHE A 115 0.50 4.73 0.73
CA PHE A 115 0.65 4.07 2.01
C PHE A 115 1.78 3.04 1.90
N ALA A 116 2.49 2.80 3.00
CA ALA A 116 3.32 1.62 3.17
C ALA A 116 3.20 1.18 4.63
N GLY A 117 3.66 -0.02 4.96
CA GLY A 117 3.58 -0.44 6.34
C GLY A 117 3.80 -1.91 6.56
N VAL A 118 3.68 -2.28 7.83
CA VAL A 118 3.82 -3.65 8.30
C VAL A 118 2.74 -3.92 9.32
N PHE A 119 1.90 -4.91 9.03
CA PHE A 119 0.78 -5.28 9.90
C PHE A 119 1.24 -5.95 11.20
N ALA A 120 2.38 -6.65 11.17
CA ALA A 120 2.89 -7.35 12.34
C ALA A 120 3.05 -6.39 13.54
N PRO A 121 2.55 -6.76 14.74
CA PRO A 121 2.51 -5.88 15.91
C PRO A 121 3.89 -5.73 16.54
N ARG A 122 4.73 -4.88 15.95
CA ARG A 122 6.10 -4.61 16.42
C ARG A 122 6.21 -3.34 17.28
N GLY A 123 5.14 -2.55 17.35
CA GLY A 123 5.04 -1.41 18.26
C GLY A 123 4.36 -1.75 19.57
N ARG A 124 4.57 -0.89 20.56
CA ARG A 124 3.87 -0.86 21.85
C ARG A 124 3.07 0.43 21.90
N ALA A 125 1.76 0.32 22.07
CA ALA A 125 0.86 1.44 22.22
C ALA A 125 0.40 1.53 23.68
N ALA A 126 0.97 2.44 24.46
CA ALA A 126 0.51 2.70 25.83
C ALA A 126 -0.79 3.51 25.77
N ASP A 127 -1.84 3.00 26.41
CA ASP A 127 -3.14 3.66 26.51
C ASP A 127 -3.07 4.88 27.45
N LEU A 128 -3.50 6.04 26.95
CA LEU A 128 -3.59 7.30 27.70
C LEU A 128 -5.05 7.76 27.89
N GLY A 129 -6.03 6.91 27.55
CA GLY A 129 -7.46 7.17 27.62
C GLY A 129 -8.04 7.66 26.31
N ASP A 130 -7.65 8.86 25.86
CA ASP A 130 -8.12 9.45 24.60
C ASP A 130 -7.18 9.22 23.41
N SER A 131 -6.00 8.69 23.68
CA SER A 131 -4.90 8.59 22.74
C SER A 131 -3.94 7.47 23.13
N TYR A 132 -3.00 7.17 22.24
CA TYR A 132 -1.94 6.20 22.48
C TYR A 132 -0.57 6.87 22.34
N ARG A 133 0.34 6.58 23.26
CA ARG A 133 1.77 6.80 23.02
C ARG A 133 2.36 5.56 22.39
N VAL A 134 2.84 5.70 21.16
CA VAL A 134 3.41 4.60 20.39
C VAL A 134 4.94 4.68 20.41
N ASP A 135 5.59 3.58 20.75
CA ASP A 135 7.04 3.37 20.63
C ASP A 135 7.32 2.02 19.97
N GLY A 136 8.33 1.96 19.10
CA GLY A 136 8.69 0.71 18.46
C GLY A 136 9.66 0.84 17.28
N ARG A 137 10.03 -0.32 16.74
CA ARG A 137 10.82 -0.44 15.51
C ARG A 137 10.20 -1.51 14.61
N TRP A 138 9.68 -1.07 13.47
CA TRP A 138 9.15 -1.95 12.43
C TRP A 138 10.23 -2.20 11.38
N GLN A 139 10.63 -3.45 11.24
CA GLN A 139 11.47 -3.88 10.11
C GLN A 139 10.58 -4.18 8.91
N TRP A 140 11.14 -4.13 7.70
CA TRP A 140 10.47 -4.47 6.44
C TRP A 140 9.46 -3.44 5.92
N GLY A 141 9.77 -2.15 6.05
CA GLY A 141 9.00 -1.07 5.42
C GLY A 141 9.26 -0.95 3.92
N SER A 142 8.96 -1.98 3.14
CA SER A 142 9.08 -1.94 1.67
C SER A 142 8.30 -0.76 1.09
N GLY A 143 8.93 0.02 0.20
CA GLY A 143 8.33 1.24 -0.36
C GLY A 143 8.24 2.44 0.59
N SER A 144 8.61 2.30 1.87
CA SER A 144 8.49 3.39 2.87
C SER A 144 9.21 4.70 2.53
N PRO A 145 10.35 4.75 1.81
CA PRO A 145 10.95 6.01 1.40
C PRO A 145 10.08 6.85 0.45
N HIS A 146 9.02 6.27 -0.11
CA HIS A 146 8.07 6.92 -1.02
C HIS A 146 6.69 7.11 -0.39
N ALA A 147 6.49 6.63 0.84
CA ALA A 147 5.19 6.66 1.47
C ALA A 147 4.91 8.04 2.09
N HIS A 148 3.66 8.47 1.97
CA HIS A 148 3.13 9.65 2.65
C HIS A 148 2.69 9.29 4.08
N TYR A 149 2.17 8.06 4.25
CA TYR A 149 1.72 7.51 5.53
C TYR A 149 2.27 6.11 5.76
N ILE A 150 2.58 5.81 7.03
CA ILE A 150 3.04 4.49 7.46
C ILE A 150 2.00 3.84 8.37
N MET A 151 1.59 2.62 8.03
CA MET A 151 0.84 1.74 8.93
C MET A 151 1.82 0.87 9.73
N GLY A 152 1.76 0.95 11.06
CA GLY A 152 2.55 0.12 11.97
C GLY A 152 1.67 -0.62 12.95
N GLY A 153 1.67 -1.96 12.89
CA GLY A 153 0.95 -2.77 13.88
C GLY A 153 1.51 -2.57 15.30
N CYS A 154 0.62 -2.48 16.29
CA CYS A 154 0.98 -2.32 17.70
C CYS A 154 0.25 -3.33 18.59
N THR A 155 0.87 -3.70 19.69
CA THR A 155 0.18 -4.30 20.84
C THR A 155 -0.22 -3.19 21.80
N ILE A 156 -1.50 -3.14 22.18
CA ILE A 156 -2.02 -2.20 23.19
C ILE A 156 -1.57 -2.65 24.57
N LEU A 157 -1.12 -1.69 25.39
CA LEU A 157 -0.70 -1.91 26.76
C LEU A 157 -1.59 -1.11 27.72
N MET A 158 -2.21 -1.82 28.66
CA MET A 158 -2.93 -1.25 29.81
C MET A 158 -2.10 -1.52 31.06
N ASP A 159 -1.74 -0.47 31.81
CA ASP A 159 -0.84 -0.54 32.97
C ASP A 159 0.47 -1.31 32.70
N GLY A 160 0.99 -1.16 31.47
CA GLY A 160 2.22 -1.81 31.02
C GLY A 160 2.09 -3.29 30.63
N GLN A 161 0.90 -3.88 30.76
CA GLN A 161 0.62 -5.26 30.37
C GLN A 161 -0.10 -5.34 29.02
N PRO A 162 0.20 -6.33 28.16
CA PRO A 162 -0.54 -6.54 26.93
C PRO A 162 -2.03 -6.72 27.19
N GLN A 163 -2.85 -5.93 26.50
CA GLN A 163 -4.28 -6.19 26.45
C GLN A 163 -4.50 -7.42 25.57
N LEU A 164 -4.95 -8.52 26.18
CA LEU A 164 -5.38 -9.71 25.44
C LEU A 164 -6.80 -9.45 24.90
N LEU A 165 -7.00 -9.72 23.61
CA LEU A 165 -8.31 -9.69 22.94
C LEU A 165 -9.18 -10.87 23.39
#